data_AF-A0A5A7Q4G6-F1
#
_entry.id   AF-A0A5A7Q4G6-F1
#
_cell.length_a   1.000
_cell.length_b   1.000
_cell.length_c   1.000
_cell.angle_alpha   90.00
_cell.angle_beta   90.00
_cell.angle_gamma   90.00
#
_symmetry.space_group_name_H-M   'P 1'
#
loop_
_entity.id
_entity.type
_entity.pdbx_description
1 polymer ?
#
loop_
_entity_poly.entity_id
_entity_poly.type
_entity_poly.pdbx_seq_one_letter_code
_entity_poly.pdbx_strand_id
1 'polypeptide(L)'
;MPVTLDDMNGIQNRRNSFEDGVWGTTCPIPPGRNFTYTLQMKDQIGSFFYFPSLAFHKAAGGFGAIKILSRPQIPVPFDPPTDDYSKTYRLRICNIGLQNSLNIRIQGHKMKVVEVEGTHTMQISYSSLDIHVGQCMSVLVTADQPPQEYYIVVSTRFTTPILTTTGYLRYANSNRQLT
;
A
#
# COMPACT_ATOMS: atom_id res chain seq x y z
N MET A 1 29.50 -9.62 7.46
CA MET A 1 28.80 -8.32 7.51
C MET A 1 27.44 -8.53 8.13
N PRO A 2 26.92 -7.59 8.94
CA PRO A 2 25.54 -7.63 9.42
C PRO A 2 24.55 -7.72 8.23
N VAL A 3 23.52 -8.59 8.32
CA VAL A 3 22.73 -8.99 7.14
C VAL A 3 21.52 -8.09 6.95
N THR A 4 20.63 -7.99 7.94
CA THR A 4 19.38 -7.22 7.81
C THR A 4 18.82 -6.79 9.16
N LEU A 5 17.97 -5.76 9.14
CA LEU A 5 17.01 -5.40 10.17
C LEU A 5 15.71 -5.06 9.45
N ASP A 6 14.60 -5.70 9.80
CA ASP A 6 13.31 -5.47 9.14
C ASP A 6 12.52 -4.42 9.92
N ASP A 7 12.43 -3.21 9.34
CA ASP A 7 11.64 -2.09 9.85
C ASP A 7 10.16 -2.29 9.57
N MET A 8 9.33 -2.00 10.58
CA MET A 8 7.87 -2.16 10.54
C MET A 8 7.17 -0.80 10.44
N ASN A 9 7.28 -0.14 9.29
CA ASN A 9 6.81 1.23 9.09
C ASN A 9 5.34 1.45 9.47
N GLY A 10 5.13 2.38 10.40
CA GLY A 10 3.82 2.81 10.90
C GLY A 10 3.25 1.93 12.02
N ILE A 11 3.89 0.80 12.36
CA ILE A 11 3.49 -0.03 13.50
C ILE A 11 3.95 0.62 14.81
N GLN A 12 3.02 0.83 15.75
CA GLN A 12 3.31 1.39 17.05
C GLN A 12 3.83 0.31 17.99
N ASN A 13 5.15 0.27 18.16
CA ASN A 13 5.84 -0.62 19.09
C ASN A 13 5.76 -0.11 20.55
N ARG A 14 4.56 -0.05 21.12
CA ARG A 14 4.32 0.41 22.49
C ARG A 14 4.92 -0.56 23.51
N ARG A 15 6.01 -0.12 24.16
CA ARG A 15 6.80 -0.87 25.17
C ARG A 15 7.64 -2.03 24.60
N ASN A 16 7.72 -2.16 23.28
CA ASN A 16 8.57 -3.12 22.56
C ASN A 16 9.42 -2.42 21.49
N SER A 17 9.95 -1.23 21.80
CA SER A 17 10.70 -0.39 20.85
C SER A 17 11.96 -1.06 20.27
N PHE A 18 12.50 -2.08 20.94
CA PHE A 18 13.63 -2.88 20.45
C PHE A 18 13.23 -3.85 19.32
N GLU A 19 11.96 -3.88 18.92
CA GLU A 19 11.46 -4.70 17.80
C GLU A 19 11.19 -3.88 16.55
N ASP A 20 11.54 -2.59 16.59
CA ASP A 20 11.28 -1.65 15.50
C ASP A 20 12.11 -1.94 14.24
N GLY A 21 13.21 -2.67 14.37
CA GLY A 21 14.02 -3.06 13.21
C GLY A 21 14.78 -1.91 12.56
N VAL A 22 15.12 -0.89 13.34
CA VAL A 22 15.93 0.27 12.91
C VAL A 22 17.30 0.23 13.58
N TRP A 23 18.31 0.75 12.89
CA TRP A 23 19.63 0.94 13.48
C TRP A 23 19.54 1.87 14.69
N GLY A 24 19.90 1.35 15.86
CA GLY A 24 19.81 2.05 17.15
C GLY A 24 18.85 1.38 18.13
N THR A 25 17.72 0.83 17.65
CA THR A 25 16.80 0.05 18.51
C THR A 25 17.18 -1.43 18.56
N THR A 26 17.74 -1.95 17.46
CA THR A 26 18.14 -3.36 17.33
C THR A 26 19.53 -3.46 16.70
N CYS A 27 20.34 -4.44 17.15
CA CYS A 27 21.58 -4.77 16.47
C CYS A 27 21.30 -5.61 15.22
N PRO A 28 22.02 -5.40 14.10
CA PRO A 28 21.78 -6.18 12.89
C PRO A 28 21.93 -7.69 13.07
N ILE A 29 21.08 -8.45 12.36
CA ILE A 29 21.06 -9.91 12.45
C ILE A 29 22.29 -10.48 11.70
N PRO A 30 23.19 -11.24 12.37
CA PRO A 30 24.33 -11.86 11.70
C PRO A 30 23.92 -13.00 10.75
N PRO A 31 24.77 -13.37 9.77
CA PRO A 31 24.50 -14.51 8.90
C PRO A 31 24.31 -15.80 9.70
N GLY A 32 23.27 -16.57 9.38
CA GLY A 32 22.96 -17.84 10.04
C GLY A 32 22.33 -17.71 11.43
N ARG A 33 21.92 -16.50 11.85
CA ARG A 33 21.14 -16.27 13.06
C ARG A 33 19.68 -15.98 12.70
N ASN A 34 18.77 -16.42 13.55
CA ASN A 34 17.35 -16.10 13.46
C ASN A 34 17.00 -15.08 14.56
N PHE A 35 16.18 -14.11 14.20
CA PHE A 35 15.56 -13.18 15.14
C PHE A 35 14.05 -13.29 15.02
N THR A 36 13.34 -13.16 16.13
CA THR A 36 11.89 -13.29 16.17
C THR A 36 11.29 -12.00 16.70
N TYR A 37 10.50 -11.33 15.87
CA TYR A 37 9.76 -10.12 16.23
C TYR A 37 8.44 -10.49 16.93
N THR A 38 8.16 -9.93 18.11
CA THR A 38 6.93 -10.19 18.89
C THR A 38 5.97 -9.00 18.88
N LEU A 39 5.37 -8.74 17.73
CA LEU A 39 4.54 -7.55 17.47
C LEU A 39 3.19 -7.59 18.23
N GLN A 40 2.87 -6.52 18.96
CA GLN A 40 1.57 -6.35 19.64
C GLN A 40 0.68 -5.31 18.96
N MET A 41 -0.08 -5.72 17.93
CA MET A 41 -0.90 -4.83 17.09
C MET A 41 -2.33 -4.61 17.62
N LYS A 42 -2.55 -4.58 18.94
CA LYS A 42 -3.91 -4.67 19.54
C LYS A 42 -4.84 -3.50 19.18
N ASP A 43 -4.25 -2.33 18.93
CA ASP A 43 -4.96 -1.05 18.78
C ASP A 43 -4.73 -0.38 17.41
N GLN A 44 -4.06 -1.07 16.48
CA GLN A 44 -3.83 -0.55 15.12
C GLN A 44 -4.58 -1.38 14.09
N ILE A 45 -5.24 -0.71 13.16
CA ILE A 45 -5.99 -1.32 12.07
C ILE A 45 -5.58 -0.61 10.79
N GLY A 46 -5.31 -1.36 9.73
CA GLY A 46 -5.05 -0.76 8.43
C GLY A 46 -3.93 -1.42 7.65
N SER A 47 -3.28 -0.61 6.83
CA SER A 47 -2.35 -1.05 5.79
C SER A 47 -0.97 -0.46 6.09
N PHE A 48 -0.02 -1.35 6.38
CA PHE A 48 1.36 -1.05 6.72
C PHE A 48 2.29 -1.82 5.77
N PHE A 49 3.59 -1.65 5.90
CA PHE A 49 4.58 -2.41 5.15
C PHE A 49 5.85 -2.54 5.98
N TYR A 50 6.64 -3.56 5.67
CA TYR A 50 7.97 -3.74 6.23
C TYR A 50 9.03 -3.62 5.14
N PHE A 51 10.23 -3.21 5.52
CA PHE A 51 11.39 -3.18 4.64
C PHE A 51 12.69 -3.33 5.45
N PRO A 52 13.76 -3.90 4.90
CA PRO A 52 15.03 -3.95 5.57
C PRO A 52 15.63 -2.53 5.60
N SER A 53 15.87 -2.02 6.82
CA SER A 53 16.36 -0.66 7.07
C SER A 53 17.85 -0.48 6.78
N LEU A 54 18.59 -1.58 6.60
CA LEU A 54 20.02 -1.55 6.35
C LEU A 54 20.35 -1.45 4.86
N ALA A 55 21.29 -0.56 4.55
CA ALA A 55 21.86 -0.36 3.22
C ALA A 55 20.78 -0.15 2.15
N PHE A 56 21.00 -0.68 0.95
CA PHE A 56 20.06 -0.63 -0.17
C PHE A 56 19.24 -1.92 -0.31
N HIS A 57 19.06 -2.69 0.77
CA HIS A 57 18.29 -3.94 0.71
C HIS A 57 16.81 -3.69 0.37
N LYS A 58 16.26 -2.54 0.76
CA LYS A 58 14.95 -2.06 0.29
C LYS A 58 14.91 -1.91 -1.24
N ALA A 59 15.97 -1.38 -1.83
CA ALA A 59 16.10 -1.22 -3.28
C ALA A 59 16.30 -2.57 -4.01
N ALA A 60 16.92 -3.54 -3.32
CA ALA A 60 17.11 -4.90 -3.82
C ALA A 60 15.83 -5.76 -3.79
N GLY A 61 14.68 -5.19 -3.38
CA GLY A 61 13.39 -5.89 -3.36
C GLY A 61 13.01 -6.49 -2.02
N GLY A 62 13.79 -6.26 -0.96
CA GLY A 62 13.36 -6.60 0.39
C GLY A 62 12.25 -5.63 0.81
N PHE A 63 11.00 -5.99 0.68
CA PHE A 63 9.86 -5.28 1.28
C PHE A 63 8.62 -6.14 1.19
N GLY A 64 7.62 -5.85 2.02
CA GLY A 64 6.33 -6.53 1.93
C GLY A 64 5.22 -5.75 2.61
N ALA A 65 3.98 -6.01 2.18
CA ALA A 65 2.80 -5.36 2.74
C ALA A 65 2.29 -6.11 3.98
N ILE A 66 1.92 -5.35 5.02
CA ILE A 66 1.28 -5.85 6.24
C ILE A 66 -0.14 -5.32 6.27
N LYS A 67 -1.11 -6.22 6.42
CA LYS A 67 -2.52 -5.87 6.49
C LYS A 67 -3.07 -6.29 7.84
N ILE A 68 -3.44 -5.32 8.66
CA ILE A 68 -4.07 -5.54 9.95
C ILE A 68 -5.58 -5.34 9.78
N LEU A 69 -6.31 -6.43 9.90
CA LEU A 69 -7.77 -6.41 9.83
C LEU A 69 -8.34 -5.97 11.17
N SER A 70 -9.43 -5.19 11.14
CA SER A 70 -10.23 -4.98 12.34
C SER A 70 -10.78 -6.33 12.81
N ARG A 71 -10.87 -6.51 14.14
CA ARG A 71 -11.60 -7.66 14.70
C ARG A 71 -13.03 -7.69 14.12
N PRO A 72 -13.59 -8.87 13.82
CA PRO A 72 -14.89 -8.98 13.18
C PRO A 72 -15.99 -8.56 14.16
N GLN A 73 -16.28 -7.25 14.23
CA GLN A 73 -17.40 -6.76 15.02
C GLN A 73 -18.07 -5.50 14.46
N ILE A 74 -17.94 -5.25 13.15
CA ILE A 74 -18.89 -4.39 12.41
C ILE A 74 -19.02 -5.01 11.00
N PRO A 75 -20.21 -5.47 10.57
CA PRO A 75 -20.43 -5.81 9.17
C PRO A 75 -20.14 -4.56 8.34
N VAL A 76 -19.22 -4.68 7.36
CA VAL A 76 -19.06 -3.61 6.39
C VAL A 76 -20.43 -3.38 5.72
N PRO A 77 -20.90 -2.13 5.54
CA PRO A 77 -22.22 -1.82 5.01
C PRO A 77 -22.28 -2.03 3.50
N PHE A 78 -21.57 -3.03 2.99
CA PHE A 78 -21.45 -3.33 1.58
C PHE A 78 -21.71 -4.82 1.41
N ASP A 79 -22.71 -5.13 0.61
CA ASP A 79 -23.04 -6.51 0.28
C ASP A 79 -21.85 -7.19 -0.42
N PRO A 80 -21.62 -8.50 -0.19
CA PRO A 80 -20.67 -9.26 -0.97
C PRO A 80 -21.08 -9.14 -2.44
N PRO A 81 -20.13 -8.85 -3.34
CA PRO A 81 -20.52 -8.29 -4.61
C PRO A 81 -21.10 -9.37 -5.53
N THR A 82 -22.39 -9.28 -5.82
CA THR A 82 -23.11 -10.01 -6.87
C THR A 82 -22.84 -9.35 -8.22
N ASP A 83 -22.19 -10.10 -9.11
CA ASP A 83 -21.83 -9.73 -10.49
C ASP A 83 -20.80 -8.57 -10.64
N ASP A 84 -19.88 -8.68 -11.61
CA ASP A 84 -18.66 -7.83 -11.68
C ASP A 84 -18.91 -6.35 -12.04
N TYR A 85 -20.10 -6.06 -12.56
CA TYR A 85 -20.57 -4.72 -12.86
C TYR A 85 -21.09 -4.08 -11.57
N SER A 86 -20.51 -2.96 -11.13
CA SER A 86 -20.79 -2.24 -9.87
C SER A 86 -20.06 -2.69 -8.59
N LYS A 87 -19.11 -3.63 -8.68
CA LYS A 87 -18.30 -3.99 -7.49
C LYS A 87 -17.42 -2.82 -7.04
N THR A 88 -17.32 -2.64 -5.73
CA THR A 88 -16.38 -1.68 -5.13
C THR A 88 -15.14 -2.42 -4.64
N TYR A 89 -13.99 -2.08 -5.20
CA TYR A 89 -12.70 -2.69 -4.86
C TYR A 89 -11.93 -1.79 -3.90
N ARG A 90 -11.46 -2.38 -2.79
CA ARG A 90 -10.57 -1.70 -1.85
C ARG A 90 -9.11 -1.96 -2.19
N LEU A 91 -8.48 -1.01 -2.88
CA LEU A 91 -7.05 -1.02 -3.17
C LEU A 91 -6.27 -0.44 -1.98
N ARG A 92 -5.14 -1.08 -1.65
CA ARG A 92 -4.18 -0.60 -0.66
C ARG A 92 -2.89 -0.31 -1.38
N ILE A 93 -2.49 0.95 -1.38
CA ILE A 93 -1.38 1.44 -2.17
C ILE A 93 -0.36 2.03 -1.22
N CYS A 94 0.87 1.54 -1.27
CA CYS A 94 1.99 2.01 -0.45
C CYS A 94 3.14 2.43 -1.36
N ASN A 95 3.67 3.64 -1.17
CA ASN A 95 4.87 4.06 -1.88
C ASN A 95 6.12 3.62 -1.10
N ILE A 96 6.66 2.47 -1.50
CA ILE A 96 7.89 1.86 -0.95
C ILE A 96 9.12 2.31 -1.76
N GLY A 97 9.00 3.40 -2.52
CA GLY A 97 10.13 4.01 -3.23
C GLY A 97 11.22 4.51 -2.30
N LEU A 98 12.35 4.92 -2.88
CA LEU A 98 13.46 5.53 -2.13
C LEU A 98 13.31 7.05 -1.99
N GLN A 99 12.89 7.72 -3.06
CA GLN A 99 12.92 9.19 -3.14
C GLN A 99 11.73 9.82 -3.87
N ASN A 100 11.09 9.09 -4.79
CA ASN A 100 10.13 9.69 -5.72
C ASN A 100 8.69 9.61 -5.18
N SER A 101 7.97 10.72 -5.28
CA SER A 101 6.52 10.77 -5.05
C SER A 101 5.78 10.30 -6.29
N LEU A 102 4.69 9.56 -6.10
CA LEU A 102 3.95 8.94 -7.20
C LEU A 102 2.55 9.56 -7.28
N ASN A 103 2.16 9.99 -8.49
CA ASN A 103 0.79 10.31 -8.82
C ASN A 103 0.14 9.11 -9.48
N ILE A 104 -0.98 8.65 -8.93
CA ILE A 104 -1.75 7.51 -9.45
C ILE A 104 -3.11 8.01 -9.91
N ARG A 105 -3.51 7.57 -11.11
CA ARG A 105 -4.80 7.89 -11.71
C ARG A 105 -5.33 6.70 -12.52
N ILE A 106 -6.64 6.49 -12.47
CA ILE A 106 -7.32 5.45 -13.23
C ILE A 106 -8.25 6.14 -14.22
N GLN A 107 -8.13 5.80 -15.50
CA GLN A 107 -8.93 6.42 -16.56
C GLN A 107 -10.42 6.19 -16.30
N GLY A 108 -11.21 7.26 -16.30
CA GLY A 108 -12.66 7.20 -16.13
C GLY A 108 -13.15 6.85 -14.72
N HIS A 109 -12.25 6.67 -13.74
CA HIS A 109 -12.62 6.23 -12.40
C HIS A 109 -12.22 7.23 -11.33
N LYS A 110 -13.13 7.47 -10.39
CA LYS A 110 -12.83 8.22 -9.16
C LYS A 110 -12.40 7.24 -8.07
N MET A 111 -11.37 7.63 -7.32
CA MET A 111 -10.86 6.88 -6.18
C MET A 111 -11.31 7.57 -4.89
N LYS A 112 -11.99 6.83 -4.01
CA LYS A 112 -12.44 7.35 -2.71
C LYS A 112 -11.47 6.93 -1.61
N VAL A 113 -10.74 7.88 -1.03
CA VAL A 113 -9.78 7.61 0.05
C VAL A 113 -10.55 7.31 1.33
N VAL A 114 -10.23 6.19 1.98
CA VAL A 114 -10.89 5.73 3.22
C VAL A 114 -9.92 5.46 4.37
N GLU A 115 -8.63 5.40 4.07
CA GLU A 115 -7.58 5.18 5.06
C GLU A 115 -6.29 5.85 4.57
N VAL A 116 -5.61 6.52 5.49
CA VAL A 116 -4.28 7.11 5.28
C VAL A 116 -3.42 6.65 6.45
N GLU A 117 -2.32 5.97 6.16
CA GLU A 117 -1.30 5.50 7.12
C GLU A 117 -1.88 4.69 8.29
N GLY A 118 -2.87 3.84 8.02
CA GLY A 118 -3.54 3.06 9.05
C GLY A 118 -4.53 3.84 9.92
N THR A 119 -4.89 5.06 9.54
CA THR A 119 -5.97 5.83 10.17
C THR A 119 -7.13 6.00 9.20
N HIS A 120 -8.35 5.71 9.66
CA HIS A 120 -9.55 5.95 8.88
C HIS A 120 -9.85 7.44 8.78
N THR A 121 -9.92 7.94 7.55
CA THR A 121 -10.19 9.35 7.27
C THR A 121 -11.62 9.55 6.81
N MET A 122 -12.07 10.81 6.80
CA MET A 122 -13.30 11.18 6.10
C MET A 122 -13.19 10.79 4.62
N GLN A 123 -14.26 10.23 4.07
CA GLN A 123 -14.26 9.68 2.72
C GLN A 123 -14.33 10.81 1.69
N ILE A 124 -13.25 10.99 0.93
CA ILE A 124 -13.18 11.99 -0.14
C ILE A 124 -12.81 11.32 -1.45
N SER A 125 -13.54 11.67 -2.52
CA SER A 125 -13.30 11.17 -3.87
C SER A 125 -12.37 12.08 -4.66
N TYR A 126 -11.30 11.51 -5.21
CA TYR A 126 -10.33 12.20 -6.05
C TYR A 126 -10.16 11.48 -7.40
N SER A 127 -9.78 12.21 -8.44
CA SER A 127 -9.46 11.67 -9.77
C SER A 127 -8.00 11.22 -9.90
N SER A 128 -7.12 11.82 -9.10
CA SER A 128 -5.72 11.44 -8.97
C SER A 128 -5.29 11.54 -7.51
N LEU A 129 -4.31 10.73 -7.14
CA LEU A 129 -3.79 10.65 -5.78
C LEU A 129 -2.27 10.79 -5.81
N ASP A 130 -1.73 11.71 -5.02
CA ASP A 130 -0.29 11.85 -4.81
C ASP A 130 0.09 11.11 -3.52
N ILE A 131 1.03 10.16 -3.64
CA ILE A 131 1.52 9.33 -2.53
C ILE A 131 3.03 9.56 -2.41
N HIS A 132 3.44 10.15 -1.27
CA HIS A 132 4.85 10.37 -0.99
C HIS A 132 5.52 9.09 -0.47
N VAL A 133 6.84 9.06 -0.50
CA VAL A 133 7.62 7.92 0.00
C VAL A 133 7.29 7.67 1.47
N GLY A 134 7.01 6.40 1.81
CA GLY A 134 6.68 6.00 3.18
C GLY A 134 5.18 5.98 3.48
N GLN A 135 4.36 6.55 2.59
CA GLN A 135 2.92 6.64 2.83
C GLN A 135 2.18 5.42 2.28
N CYS A 136 1.14 5.01 3.02
CA CYS A 136 0.16 4.03 2.59
C CYS A 136 -1.23 4.65 2.60
N MET A 137 -1.99 4.45 1.53
CA MET A 137 -3.38 4.90 1.43
C MET A 137 -4.26 3.76 0.96
N SER A 138 -5.47 3.68 1.49
CA SER A 138 -6.49 2.78 0.97
C SER A 138 -7.56 3.57 0.24
N VAL A 139 -7.81 3.17 -1.00
CA VAL A 139 -8.82 3.77 -1.86
C VAL A 139 -9.87 2.74 -2.25
N LEU A 140 -11.12 3.19 -2.32
CA LEU A 140 -12.22 2.46 -2.92
C LEU A 140 -12.36 2.90 -4.38
N VAL A 141 -12.40 1.93 -5.28
CA VAL A 141 -12.64 2.13 -6.71
C VAL A 141 -13.89 1.36 -7.08
N THR A 142 -14.91 2.06 -7.54
CA THR A 142 -16.17 1.44 -7.99
C THR A 142 -16.07 1.13 -9.47
N ALA A 143 -16.37 -0.10 -9.87
CA ALA A 143 -16.42 -0.49 -11.28
C ALA A 143 -17.74 -0.07 -11.93
N ASP A 144 -17.94 1.24 -12.10
CA ASP A 144 -19.17 1.86 -12.61
C ASP A 144 -19.14 2.16 -14.12
N GLN A 145 -17.98 2.02 -14.75
CA GLN A 145 -17.79 2.27 -16.17
C GLN A 145 -18.18 1.06 -17.06
N PRO A 146 -18.42 1.24 -18.39
CA PRO A 146 -18.74 0.11 -19.27
C PRO A 146 -17.63 -0.97 -19.30
N PRO A 147 -17.95 -2.23 -19.68
CA PRO A 147 -16.96 -3.31 -19.74
C PRO A 147 -15.93 -3.11 -20.86
N GLN A 148 -14.86 -2.41 -20.53
CA GLN A 148 -13.68 -2.21 -21.38
C GLN A 148 -12.40 -2.27 -20.52
N GLU A 149 -11.26 -2.16 -21.17
CA GLU A 149 -9.99 -1.91 -20.49
C GLU A 149 -9.83 -0.43 -20.18
N TYR A 150 -9.22 -0.12 -19.04
CA TYR A 150 -8.93 1.24 -18.59
C TYR A 150 -7.46 1.37 -18.21
N TYR A 151 -6.83 2.49 -18.58
CA TYR A 151 -5.45 2.75 -18.19
C TYR A 151 -5.33 3.12 -16.71
N ILE A 152 -4.44 2.44 -16.00
CA ILE A 152 -3.89 2.87 -14.71
C ILE A 152 -2.59 3.59 -15.03
N VAL A 153 -2.53 4.89 -14.81
CA VAL A 153 -1.33 5.68 -15.07
C VAL A 153 -0.68 6.04 -13.75
N VAL A 154 0.60 5.72 -13.62
CA VAL A 154 1.45 6.10 -12.51
C VAL A 154 2.56 6.98 -13.05
N SER A 155 2.68 8.20 -12.54
CA SER A 155 3.74 9.13 -12.94
C SER A 155 4.49 9.66 -11.73
N THR A 156 5.81 9.81 -11.83
CA THR A 156 6.58 10.47 -10.79
C THR A 156 6.23 11.96 -10.72
N ARG A 157 6.21 12.51 -9.51
CA ARG A 157 6.04 13.93 -9.23
C ARG A 157 7.36 14.51 -8.74
N PHE A 158 7.60 15.78 -9.05
CA PHE A 158 8.76 16.55 -8.57
C PHE A 158 10.13 16.00 -9.01
N THR A 159 10.19 15.25 -10.12
CA THR A 159 11.43 14.73 -10.71
C THR A 159 11.58 15.16 -12.17
N THR A 160 12.82 15.35 -12.61
CA THR A 160 13.19 15.56 -14.03
C THR A 160 14.21 14.50 -14.45
N PRO A 161 13.89 13.58 -15.38
CA PRO A 161 12.65 13.47 -16.16
C PRO A 161 11.44 12.95 -15.34
N ILE A 162 10.23 13.19 -15.87
CA ILE A 162 9.00 12.59 -15.35
C ILE A 162 8.90 11.18 -15.93
N LEU A 163 8.98 10.17 -15.06
CA LEU A 163 8.80 8.78 -15.45
C LEU A 163 7.32 8.45 -15.37
N THR A 164 6.75 7.97 -16.47
CA THR A 164 5.35 7.55 -16.55
C THR A 164 5.30 6.08 -16.89
N THR A 165 4.50 5.32 -16.14
CA THR A 165 4.23 3.91 -16.36
C THR A 165 2.73 3.71 -16.45
N THR A 166 2.31 2.84 -17.36
CA THR A 166 0.91 2.50 -17.59
C THR A 166 0.67 1.03 -17.29
N GLY A 167 -0.38 0.74 -16.54
CA GLY A 167 -0.97 -0.58 -16.38
C GLY A 167 -2.41 -0.61 -16.90
N TYR A 168 -3.03 -1.78 -16.85
CA TYR A 168 -4.37 -2.00 -17.39
C TYR A 168 -5.30 -2.53 -16.29
N LEU A 169 -6.45 -1.90 -16.15
CA LEU A 169 -7.59 -2.41 -15.38
C LEU A 169 -8.58 -3.00 -16.39
N ARG A 170 -8.69 -4.32 -16.41
CA ARG A 170 -9.59 -5.04 -17.31
C ARG A 170 -10.83 -5.53 -16.58
N TYR A 171 -12.00 -5.23 -17.13
CA TYR A 171 -13.26 -5.79 -16.64
C TYR A 171 -13.44 -7.21 -17.18
N ALA A 172 -13.94 -8.13 -16.35
CA ALA A 172 -14.01 -9.55 -16.69
C ALA A 172 -14.75 -9.83 -18.01
N ASN A 173 -15.76 -9.02 -18.33
CA ASN A 173 -16.58 -9.17 -19.53
C ASN A 173 -16.13 -8.28 -20.71
N SER A 174 -14.92 -7.72 -20.70
CA SER A 174 -14.43 -6.91 -21.82
C SER A 174 -13.90 -7.77 -22.97
N ASN A 175 -14.46 -7.56 -24.17
CA ASN A 175 -14.00 -8.14 -25.43
C ASN A 175 -13.06 -7.21 -26.23
N ARG A 176 -12.86 -5.98 -25.74
CA ARG A 176 -12.08 -4.94 -26.42
C ARG A 176 -10.79 -4.67 -25.67
N GLN A 177 -9.67 -5.10 -26.27
CA GLN A 177 -8.32 -4.75 -25.81
C GLN A 177 -7.97 -3.35 -26.29
N LEU A 178 -7.34 -2.55 -25.42
CA LEU A 178 -6.73 -1.30 -25.83
C LEU A 178 -5.37 -1.61 -26.46
N THR A 179 -5.31 -1.56 -27.80
CA THR A 179 -4.09 -1.67 -28.61
C THR A 179 -3.15 -0.50 -28.39
#